data_AF-A0A940KQX2-F1
#
_entry.id   AF-A0A940KQX2-F1
#
_cell.length_a   1.000
_cell.length_b   1.000
_cell.length_c   1.000
_cell.angle_alpha   90.00
_cell.angle_beta   90.00
_cell.angle_gamma   90.00
#
_symmetry.space_group_name_H-M   'P 1'
#
loop_
_entity.id
_entity.type
_entity.pdbx_description
1 polymer ?
#
loop_
_entity_poly.entity_id
_entity_poly.type
_entity_poly.pdbx_seq_one_letter_code
_entity_poly.pdbx_strand_id
1 'polypeptide(L)' 'MDAQQIIEQYQNAIIQIATATGTGTGFYVKEFDVIVTNDHVVAENAEVTVAGKTFDKSMSRVWYT' A
#
# COMPACT_ATOMS: atom_id res chain seq x y z
N MET A 1 -9.14 -23.69 -2.56
CA MET A 1 -8.54 -22.91 -1.47
C MET A 1 -9.66 -22.33 -0.65
N ASP A 2 -9.57 -22.42 0.67
CA ASP A 2 -10.48 -21.68 1.55
C ASP A 2 -10.07 -20.20 1.64
N ALA A 3 -10.94 -19.37 2.21
CA ALA A 3 -10.68 -17.93 2.33
C ALA A 3 -9.47 -17.62 3.23
N GLN A 4 -9.20 -18.46 4.23
CA GLN A 4 -8.09 -18.27 5.16
C GLN A 4 -6.74 -18.47 4.44
N GLN A 5 -6.64 -19.51 3.60
CA GLN A 5 -5.46 -19.76 2.77
C GLN A 5 -5.16 -18.60 1.81
N ILE A 6 -6.20 -17.99 1.23
CA ILE A 6 -6.05 -16.80 0.37
C ILE A 6 -5.50 -15.63 1.18
N ILE A 7 -6.08 -15.35 2.35
CA ILE A 7 -5.61 -14.27 3.23
C ILE A 7 -4.15 -14.51 3.63
N GLU A 8 -3.81 -15.71 4.06
CA GLU A 8 -2.46 -16.06 4.50
C GLU A 8 -1.42 -15.89 3.38
N GLN A 9 -1.80 -16.22 2.14
CA GLN A 9 -0.96 -16.06 0.97
C GLN A 9 -0.71 -14.59 0.60
N TYR A 10 -1.73 -13.73 0.66
CA TYR A 10 -1.66 -12.37 0.12
C TYR A 10 -1.45 -11.26 1.15
N GLN A 11 -1.66 -11.52 2.45
CA GLN A 11 -1.57 -10.50 3.51
C GLN A 11 -0.22 -9.76 3.56
N ASN A 12 0.88 -10.38 3.13
CA ASN A 12 2.21 -9.76 3.13
C ASN A 12 2.39 -8.75 1.98
N ALA A 13 1.54 -8.83 0.94
CA ALA A 13 1.53 -7.86 -0.16
C ALA A 13 0.66 -6.64 0.14
N ILE A 14 -0.14 -6.66 1.21
CA ILE A 14 -1.02 -5.54 1.58
C ILE A 14 -0.21 -4.46 2.28
N ILE A 15 -0.29 -3.25 1.74
CA ILE A 15 0.35 -2.06 2.28
C ILE A 15 -0.71 -1.12 2.84
N GLN A 16 -0.49 -0.64 4.06
CA GLN A 16 -1.25 0.48 4.60
C GLN A 16 -0.64 1.80 4.15
N ILE A 17 -1.49 2.71 3.71
CA ILE A 17 -1.12 4.03 3.21
C ILE A 17 -1.85 5.07 4.06
N ALA A 18 -1.12 6.06 4.55
CA ALA A 18 -1.67 7.18 5.30
C ALA A 18 -1.30 8.50 4.62
N THR A 19 -2.31 9.34 4.45
CA THR A 19 -2.17 10.74 4.01
C THR A 19 -2.40 11.67 5.20
N ALA A 20 -2.34 12.98 4.98
CA ALA A 20 -2.68 13.96 6.02
C ALA A 20 -4.16 13.89 6.45
N THR A 21 -5.05 13.33 5.61
CA THR A 21 -6.51 13.40 5.78
C THR A 21 -7.17 12.04 5.99
N GLY A 22 -6.45 10.92 5.79
CA GLY A 22 -7.04 9.60 5.94
C GLY A 22 -6.07 8.45 5.75
N THR A 23 -6.62 7.25 5.69
CA THR A 23 -5.90 6.01 5.45
C THR A 23 -6.55 5.19 4.36
N GLY A 24 -5.76 4.35 3.69
CA GLY A 24 -6.20 3.40 2.69
C GLY A 24 -5.20 2.29 2.50
N THR A 25 -5.39 1.45 1.49
CA THR A 25 -4.53 0.30 1.23
C THR A 25 -4.02 0.27 -0.20
N GLY A 26 -2.91 -0.41 -0.39
CA GLY A 26 -2.37 -0.74 -1.69
C GLY A 26 -1.76 -2.14 -1.70
N PHE A 27 -1.22 -2.50 -2.84
CA PHE A 27 -0.53 -3.77 -3.05
C PHE A 27 0.92 -3.50 -3.45
N TYR A 28 1.84 -4.21 -2.81
CA TYR A 28 3.23 -4.22 -3.23
C TYR A 28 3.45 -5.20 -4.38
N VAL A 29 3.91 -4.69 -5.51
CA VAL A 29 4.22 -5.46 -6.72
C VAL A 29 5.73 -5.65 -6.79
N LYS A 30 6.20 -6.76 -6.20
CA LYS A 30 7.63 -7.07 -6.04
C LYS A 30 8.43 -7.04 -7.35
N GLU A 31 7.82 -7.43 -8.47
CA GLU A 31 8.50 -7.47 -9.78
C GLU A 31 8.99 -6.09 -10.23
N PHE A 32 8.24 -5.03 -9.89
CA PHE A 32 8.56 -3.65 -10.29
C PHE A 32 9.03 -2.78 -9.13
N ASP A 33 9.04 -3.33 -7.91
CA ASP A 33 9.34 -2.60 -6.67
C ASP A 33 8.46 -1.34 -6.49
N VAL A 34 7.15 -1.49 -6.77
CA VAL A 34 6.17 -0.40 -6.66
C VAL A 34 4.99 -0.77 -5.77
N ILE A 35 4.36 0.23 -5.19
CA ILE A 35 3.07 0.12 -4.51
C ILE A 35 1.99 0.65 -5.44
N VAL A 36 0.95 -0.16 -5.67
CA VAL A 36 -0.23 0.23 -6.46
C VAL A 36 -1.41 0.44 -5.50
N THR A 37 -2.08 1.59 -5.64
CA THR A 37 -3.28 1.92 -4.87
C THR A 37 -4.26 2.69 -5.75
N ASN A 38 -5.45 2.95 -5.24
CA ASN A 38 -6.46 3.74 -5.93
C ASN A 38 -6.10 5.22 -5.86
N ASP A 39 -6.43 5.99 -6.90
CA ASP A 39 -6.24 7.44 -6.94
C ASP A 39 -6.82 8.14 -5.70
N HIS A 40 -8.07 7.85 -5.32
CA HIS A 40 -8.70 8.47 -4.15
C HIS A 40 -8.00 8.22 -2.80
N VAL A 41 -7.11 7.22 -2.71
CA VAL A 41 -6.33 6.96 -1.48
C VAL A 41 -5.23 8.00 -1.33
N VAL A 42 -4.56 8.37 -2.43
CA VAL A 42 -3.46 9.34 -2.43
C VAL A 42 -3.96 10.76 -2.73
N ALA A 43 -4.99 10.91 -3.55
CA ALA A 43 -5.52 12.18 -4.02
C ALA A 43 -4.38 13.13 -4.45
N GLU A 44 -4.38 14.38 -3.99
CA GLU A 44 -3.36 15.38 -4.35
C GLU A 44 -2.08 15.30 -3.48
N ASN A 45 -1.90 14.26 -2.66
CA ASN A 45 -0.72 14.15 -1.81
C ASN A 45 0.51 13.72 -2.63
N ALA A 46 1.52 14.59 -2.71
CA ALA A 46 2.78 14.29 -3.39
C ALA A 46 3.60 13.19 -2.67
N GLU A 47 3.41 13.05 -1.36
CA GLU A 47 4.04 12.03 -0.53
C GLU A 47 3.03 11.45 0.46
N VAL A 48 3.19 10.16 0.73
CA VAL A 48 2.34 9.41 1.66
C VAL A 48 3.21 8.57 2.58
N THR A 49 2.68 8.25 3.75
CA THR A 49 3.32 7.27 4.62
C THR A 49 2.84 5.87 4.28
N VAL A 50 3.77 4.93 4.11
CA VAL A 50 3.49 3.52 3.81
C VAL A 50 3.98 2.62 4.93
N ALA A 51 3.26 1.54 5.23
CA ALA A 51 3.65 0.53 6.20
C ALA A 51 3.13 -0.86 5.77
N GLY A 52 3.97 -1.88 5.89
CA GLY A 52 3.63 -3.26 5.55
C GLY A 52 3.87 -4.19 6.73
N LYS A 53 3.50 -5.47 6.57
CA LYS A 53 3.87 -6.50 7.56
C LYS A 53 5.36 -6.83 7.56
N THR A 54 6.04 -6.58 6.45
CA THR A 54 7.42 -7.00 6.20
C THR A 54 8.41 -5.83 6.23
N PHE A 55 7.95 -4.60 6.43
CA PHE A 55 8.82 -3.42 6.48
C PHE A 55 8.21 -2.32 7.38
N ASP A 56 9.10 -1.52 7.96
CA ASP A 56 8.75 -0.43 8.87
C ASP A 56 8.11 0.76 8.14
N LYS A 57 7.32 1.52 8.91
CA LYS A 57 6.66 2.73 8.43
C LYS A 57 7.67 3.72 7.82
N SER A 58 7.44 4.16 6.59
CA SER A 58 8.32 5.08 5.86
C SER A 58 7.54 6.05 4.98
N MET A 59 8.15 7.19 4.63
CA MET A 59 7.59 8.12 3.65
C MET A 59 7.92 7.65 2.23
N SER A 60 6.98 7.82 1.31
CA SER A 60 7.12 7.45 -0.09
C SER A 60 6.44 8.46 -1.01
N ARG A 61 7.06 8.69 -2.17
CA ARG A 61 6.56 9.62 -3.18
C ARG A 61 5.46 9.00 -4.03
N VAL A 62 4.43 9.79 -4.33
CA VAL A 62 3.38 9.43 -5.30
C VAL A 62 3.83 9.81 -6.70
N TRP A 63 3.69 8.87 -7.64
CA TRP A 63 4.18 9.02 -9.01
C TRP A 63 3.08 9.41 -10.01
N TYR A 64 1.83 9.02 -9.74
CA TYR A 64 0.69 9.24 -10.63
C TYR A 64 -0.55 9.59 -9.78
N THR A 65 -1.29 10.60 -10.24
CA THR A 65 -2.59 11.06 -9.74
C THR A 65 -3.50 11.25 -10.94
#